data_AF-X0W806-F1
#
_entry.id   AF-X0W806-F1
#
_cell.length_a   1.000
_cell.length_b   1.000
_cell.length_c   1.000
_cell.angle_alpha   90.00
_cell.angle_beta   90.00
_cell.angle_gamma   90.00
#
_symmetry.space_group_name_H-M   'P 1'
#
loop_
_entity.id
_entity.type
_entity.pdbx_description
1 polymer ?
#
loop_
_entity_poly.entity_id
_entity_poly.type
_entity_poly.pdbx_seq_one_letter_code
_entity_poly.pdbx_strand_id
1 'polypeptide(L)' 'ARFGERLAFWGGAIDAQHVLSTASPETVREHVRRSVETWKPGGGYVFNNVHNIQAEVPPENVVALFDAAYEYGFYE' A
#
# COMPACT_ATOMS: atom_id res chain seq x y z
N ALA A 1 5.92 -2.44 19.61
CA ALA A 1 4.78 -1.77 18.95
C ALA A 1 3.67 -1.53 19.96
N ARG A 2 3.06 -0.33 20.02
CA ARG A 2 2.03 0.02 21.04
C ARG A 2 0.72 -0.80 20.90
N PHE A 3 0.44 -1.33 19.70
CA PHE A 3 -0.86 -1.94 19.37
C PHE A 3 -0.79 -3.25 18.57
N GLY A 4 0.39 -3.70 18.13
CA GLY A 4 0.53 -4.75 17.11
C GLY A 4 -0.02 -6.13 17.48
N GLU A 5 -0.15 -6.45 18.77
CA GLU A 5 -0.75 -7.71 19.25
C GLU A 5 -2.23 -7.59 19.62
N ARG A 6 -2.80 -6.38 19.53
CA ARG A 6 -4.15 -6.08 20.01
C ARG A 6 -5.11 -5.66 18.92
N LEU A 7 -4.60 -5.11 17.81
CA LEU A 7 -5.38 -4.58 16.71
C LEU A 7 -4.81 -5.07 15.38
N ALA A 8 -5.69 -5.32 14.42
CA ALA A 8 -5.32 -5.39 13.03
C ALA A 8 -5.36 -3.98 12.40
N PHE A 9 -4.38 -3.66 11.58
CA PHE A 9 -4.35 -2.45 10.78
C PHE A 9 -4.83 -2.76 9.37
N TRP A 10 -5.83 -2.02 8.91
CA TRP A 10 -6.39 -2.13 7.57
C TRP A 10 -6.19 -0.80 6.84
N GLY A 11 -5.67 -0.85 5.62
CA GLY A 11 -5.39 0.34 4.82
C GLY A 11 -3.89 0.63 4.66
N GLY A 12 -3.54 1.92 4.62
CA GLY A 12 -2.15 2.38 4.64
C GLY A 12 -1.31 2.01 3.41
N ALA A 13 -1.92 1.56 2.30
CA ALA A 13 -1.18 1.16 1.11
C ALA A 13 -0.35 2.30 0.50
N ILE A 14 -0.96 3.47 0.32
CA ILE A 14 -0.36 4.58 -0.43
C ILE A 14 -1.07 5.91 -0.12
N ASP A 15 -0.39 7.03 -0.32
CA ASP A 15 -1.07 8.32 -0.46
C ASP A 15 -1.92 8.30 -1.75
N ALA A 16 -3.24 8.13 -1.56
CA ALA A 16 -4.20 8.04 -2.64
C ALA A 16 -4.39 9.36 -3.41
N GLN A 17 -4.10 10.51 -2.78
CA GLN A 17 -4.41 11.83 -3.35
C GLN A 17 -3.25 12.42 -4.15
N HIS A 18 -2.01 12.17 -3.75
CA HIS A 18 -0.84 12.78 -4.37
C HIS A 18 0.03 11.76 -5.11
N VAL A 19 0.17 10.54 -4.58
CA VAL A 19 1.11 9.56 -5.15
C VAL A 19 0.39 8.67 -6.16
N LEU A 20 -0.68 8.00 -5.73
CA LEU A 20 -1.41 7.07 -6.60
C LEU A 20 -2.00 7.78 -7.83
N SER A 21 -2.47 9.01 -7.65
CA SER A 21 -3.17 9.80 -8.67
C SER A 21 -2.26 10.44 -9.72
N THR A 22 -1.02 10.83 -9.36
CA THR A 22 -0.20 11.69 -10.23
C THR A 22 1.27 11.29 -10.37
N ALA A 23 1.79 10.40 -9.52
CA ALA A 23 3.20 9.99 -9.60
C ALA A 23 3.42 8.94 -10.70
N SER A 24 4.69 8.65 -10.99
CA SER A 24 5.06 7.56 -11.91
C SER A 24 4.79 6.19 -11.29
N PRO A 25 4.55 5.13 -12.10
CA PRO A 25 4.41 3.76 -11.60
C PRO A 25 5.58 3.28 -10.73
N GLU A 26 6.80 3.71 -11.04
CA GLU A 26 8.00 3.41 -10.24
C GLU A 26 7.92 4.05 -8.83
N THR A 27 7.47 5.31 -8.76
CA THR A 27 7.25 6.00 -7.49
C THR A 27 6.14 5.33 -6.68
N VAL A 28 5.06 4.89 -7.35
CA VAL A 28 3.98 4.12 -6.71
C VAL A 28 4.53 2.83 -6.11
N ARG A 29 5.30 2.04 -6.86
CA ARG A 29 5.91 0.79 -6.38
C ARG A 29 6.78 1.02 -5.14
N GLU A 30 7.66 2.02 -5.19
CA GLU A 30 8.55 2.34 -4.07
C GLU A 30 7.77 2.82 -2.84
N HIS A 31 6.71 3.61 -3.03
CA HIS A 31 5.86 4.04 -1.93
C HIS A 31 5.14 2.85 -1.28
N VAL A 32 4.62 1.92 -2.08
CA VAL A 32 3.95 0.71 -1.58
C VAL A 32 4.93 -0.18 -0.82
N ARG A 33 6.13 -0.38 -1.35
CA ARG A 33 7.20 -1.14 -0.68
C ARG A 33 7.45 -0.60 0.74
N ARG A 34 7.63 0.72 0.87
CA ARG A 34 7.84 1.38 2.17
C ARG A 34 6.66 1.22 3.10
N SER A 35 5.43 1.38 2.59
CA SER A 35 4.22 1.16 3.38
C SER A 35 4.17 -0.27 3.92
N VAL A 36 4.36 -1.26 3.05
CA VAL A 36 4.34 -2.68 3.43
C VAL A 36 5.43 -2.99 4.46
N GLU A 37 6.67 -2.56 4.23
CA GLU A 37 7.79 -2.74 5.17
C GLU A 37 7.52 -2.12 6.55
N THR A 38 6.73 -1.04 6.59
CA THR A 38 6.36 -0.36 7.84
C THR A 38 5.24 -1.10 8.59
N TRP A 39 4.20 -1.54 7.88
CA TRP A 39 2.97 -2.06 8.50
C TRP A 39 2.96 -3.58 8.71
N LYS A 40 3.60 -4.33 7.81
CA LYS A 40 3.60 -5.79 7.79
C LYS A 40 4.27 -6.46 9.00
N PRO A 41 5.41 -5.97 9.54
CA PRO A 41 6.17 -6.71 10.56
C PRO A 41 5.32 -7.09 11.78
N GLY A 42 5.40 -8.36 12.19
CA GLY A 42 4.66 -8.88 13.35
C GLY A 42 3.22 -9.31 13.06
N GLY A 43 2.75 -9.23 11.80
CA GLY A 43 1.40 -9.65 11.43
C GLY A 43 0.33 -8.60 11.73
N GLY A 44 -0.94 -8.97 11.54
CA GLY A 44 -2.06 -8.06 11.82
C GLY A 44 -2.20 -6.91 10.83
N TYR A 45 -1.61 -7.01 9.64
CA TYR A 45 -1.75 -6.01 8.57
C TYR A 45 -2.59 -6.56 7.41
N VAL A 46 -3.62 -5.80 7.03
CA VAL A 46 -4.43 -6.04 5.84
C VAL A 46 -4.20 -4.90 4.87
N PHE A 47 -3.47 -5.19 3.79
CA PHE A 47 -3.19 -4.22 2.75
C PHE A 47 -4.50 -3.75 2.09
N ASN A 48 -4.73 -2.44 2.11
CA ASN A 48 -5.79 -1.81 1.32
C ASN A 48 -5.47 -0.34 1.03
N ASN A 49 -6.11 0.23 0.01
CA ASN A 49 -6.02 1.66 -0.26
C ASN A 49 -6.63 2.48 0.89
N VAL A 50 -6.13 3.71 1.08
CA VAL A 50 -6.59 4.61 2.15
C VAL A 50 -8.00 5.15 1.88
N HIS A 51 -8.36 5.28 0.61
CA HIS A 51 -9.69 5.66 0.14
C HIS A 51 -10.02 4.89 -1.16
N ASN A 52 -11.21 5.09 -1.71
CA ASN A 52 -11.55 4.55 -3.02
C ASN A 52 -10.59 5.06 -4.10
N ILE A 53 -10.22 4.17 -5.04
CA ILE A 53 -9.52 4.54 -6.26
C ILE A 53 -10.49 5.35 -7.13
N GLN A 54 -10.11 6.57 -7.48
CA GLN A 54 -10.94 7.48 -8.27
C GLN A 54 -10.76 7.22 -9.77
N ALA A 55 -11.72 7.67 -10.58
CA ALA A 55 -11.75 7.39 -12.02
C ALA A 55 -10.55 7.99 -12.78
N GLU A 56 -9.97 9.08 -12.27
CA GLU A 56 -8.81 9.74 -12.87
C GLU A 56 -7.46 9.07 -12.53
N VAL A 57 -7.42 8.06 -11.66
CA VAL A 57 -6.18 7.36 -11.35
C VAL A 57 -5.70 6.60 -12.60
N PRO A 58 -4.46 6.83 -13.08
CA PRO A 58 -3.92 6.12 -14.23
C PRO A 58 -3.93 4.59 -14.00
N PRO A 59 -4.42 3.78 -14.95
CA PRO A 59 -4.49 2.33 -14.80
C PRO A 59 -3.14 1.69 -14.46
N GLU A 60 -2.04 2.20 -15.04
CA GLU A 60 -0.68 1.75 -14.76
C GLU A 60 -0.26 1.95 -13.29
N ASN A 61 -0.79 2.97 -12.63
CA ASN A 61 -0.56 3.20 -11.21
C ASN A 61 -1.36 2.21 -10.35
N VAL A 62 -2.57 1.83 -10.78
CA VAL A 62 -3.35 0.77 -10.12
C VAL A 62 -2.63 -0.57 -10.25
N VAL A 63 -2.09 -0.89 -11.42
CA VAL A 63 -1.30 -2.12 -11.62
C VAL A 63 -0.04 -2.09 -10.75
N ALA A 64 0.73 -1.00 -10.76
CA ALA A 64 1.92 -0.86 -9.93
C ALA A 64 1.62 -0.99 -8.42
N LEU A 65 0.47 -0.47 -7.97
CA LEU A 65 0.00 -0.60 -6.58
C LEU A 65 -0.17 -2.07 -6.19
N PHE A 66 -0.88 -2.85 -7.00
CA PHE A 66 -1.15 -4.26 -6.71
C PHE A 66 0.06 -5.16 -6.92
N ASP A 67 0.86 -4.93 -7.97
CA ASP A 67 2.09 -5.69 -8.24
C ASP A 67 3.08 -5.56 -7.07
N ALA A 68 3.29 -4.34 -6.58
CA ALA A 68 4.17 -4.08 -5.44
C ALA A 68 3.62 -4.69 -4.14
N ALA A 69 2.30 -4.63 -3.93
CA ALA A 69 1.66 -5.27 -2.78
C ALA A 69 1.85 -6.78 -2.81
N TYR A 70 1.75 -7.40 -3.99
CA TYR A 70 1.97 -8.82 -4.17
C TYR A 70 3.45 -9.19 -3.96
N GLU A 71 4.38 -8.41 -4.50
CA GLU A 71 5.82 -8.66 -4.37
C GLU A 71 6.30 -8.59 -2.91
N TYR A 72 5.86 -7.58 -2.14
CA TYR A 72 6.38 -7.33 -0.80
C TYR A 72 5.47 -7.81 0.35
N GLY A 73 4.20 -8.12 0.05
CA GLY A 73 3.16 -8.36 1.05
C GLY A 73 3.18 -9.72 1.73
N PHE A 74 3.83 -10.73 1.14
CA PHE A 74 3.84 -12.08 1.69
C PHE A 74 4.79 -12.21 2.88
N TYR A 75 4.31 -12.83 3.96
CA TYR A 75 5.11 -13.21 5.11
C TYR A 75 6.00 -14.40 4.79
N GLU A 76 7.17 -14.47 5.43
CA GLU A 76 7.98 -15.69 5.48
C GLU A 76 7.36 -16.72 6.43
#